data_AF-A0A355C9Z9-F1
#
_entry.id   AF-A0A355C9Z9-F1
#
_cell.length_a   1.000
_cell.length_b   1.000
_cell.length_c   1.000
_cell.angle_alpha   90.00
_cell.angle_beta   90.00
_cell.angle_gamma   90.00
#
_symmetry.space_group_name_H-M   'P 1'
#
loop_
_entity.id
_entity.type
_entity.pdbx_description
1 polymer ?
#
loop_
_entity_poly.entity_id
_entity_poly.type
_entity_poly.pdbx_seq_one_letter_code
_entity_poly.pdbx_strand_id
1 'polypeptide(L)'
;MTINFKKSGGLVPAIIQNTHTLQVLMLGYMNEEALEKTRAEGRVTFFSRSKNRLWTKGEISGNYLIVSEIREDCDNDTLLIKALPQGPTCHTGATTCFSEETPKGFIYELEKVIEQRIETKTEGSYTSRLFNSGVNKVAQKVGEEAVELVIEAKDNNIDLFK
;
A
#
# COMPACT_ATOMS: atom_id res chain seq x y z
N MET A 1 5.89 -22.82 3.36
CA MET A 1 4.88 -22.04 4.09
C MET A 1 3.98 -22.99 4.86
N THR A 2 3.84 -22.78 6.17
CA THR A 2 3.15 -23.69 7.09
C THR A 2 2.20 -22.91 8.00
N ILE A 3 1.00 -22.62 7.51
CA ILE A 3 -0.01 -21.85 8.26
C ILE A 3 -0.81 -22.75 9.21
N ASN A 4 -1.08 -22.28 10.41
CA ASN A 4 -1.74 -23.02 11.49
C ASN A 4 -3.25 -22.74 11.51
N PHE A 5 -3.99 -23.33 10.58
CA PHE A 5 -5.45 -23.23 10.56
C PHE A 5 -6.11 -23.73 11.85
N LYS A 6 -5.53 -24.72 12.54
CA LYS A 6 -6.11 -25.30 13.76
C LYS A 6 -6.17 -24.30 14.91
N LYS A 7 -5.14 -23.46 15.08
CA LYS A 7 -5.09 -22.42 16.12
C LYS A 7 -6.23 -21.42 15.99
N SER A 8 -6.66 -21.13 14.76
CA SER A 8 -7.72 -20.17 14.44
C SER A 8 -9.07 -20.82 14.11
N GLY A 9 -9.29 -22.06 14.57
CA GLY A 9 -10.58 -22.75 14.38
C GLY A 9 -10.92 -23.09 12.92
N GLY A 10 -9.90 -23.33 12.09
CA GLY A 10 -10.03 -23.68 10.67
C GLY A 10 -10.03 -22.47 9.71
N LEU A 11 -9.99 -21.24 10.23
CA LEU A 11 -10.01 -20.01 9.44
C LEU A 11 -8.95 -19.04 9.92
N VAL A 12 -8.05 -18.63 9.03
CA VAL A 12 -7.05 -17.61 9.32
C VAL A 12 -7.43 -16.26 8.70
N PRO A 13 -7.13 -15.14 9.37
CA PRO A 13 -7.19 -13.84 8.73
C PRO A 13 -6.19 -13.77 7.56
N ALA A 14 -6.63 -13.12 6.48
CA ALA A 14 -5.81 -12.81 5.31
C ALA A 14 -5.90 -11.32 5.02
N ILE A 15 -4.80 -10.62 5.24
CA ILE A 15 -4.63 -9.20 4.92
C ILE A 15 -4.23 -9.10 3.46
N ILE A 16 -5.01 -8.37 2.67
CA ILE A 16 -4.69 -8.10 1.27
C ILE A 16 -4.06 -6.72 1.18
N GLN A 17 -2.86 -6.66 0.62
CA GLN A 17 -2.12 -5.43 0.38
C GLN A 17 -1.89 -5.22 -1.11
N ASN A 18 -2.00 -3.99 -1.59
CA ASN A 18 -1.61 -3.65 -2.95
C ASN A 18 -0.11 -3.87 -3.13
N THR A 19 0.29 -4.65 -4.13
CA THR A 19 1.71 -4.99 -4.34
C THR A 19 2.60 -3.80 -4.70
N HIS A 20 2.05 -2.74 -5.29
CA HIS A 20 2.81 -1.56 -5.73
C HIS A 20 2.75 -0.45 -4.70
N THR A 21 1.56 -0.18 -4.18
CA THR A 21 1.33 1.00 -3.34
C THR A 21 1.44 0.69 -1.85
N LEU A 22 1.54 -0.59 -1.49
CA LEU A 22 1.55 -1.09 -0.10
C LEU A 22 0.29 -0.73 0.71
N GLN A 23 -0.75 -0.21 0.06
CA GLN A 23 -2.03 0.07 0.69
C GLN A 23 -2.70 -1.22 1.15
N VAL A 24 -3.21 -1.25 2.38
CA VAL A 24 -4.09 -2.34 2.81
C VAL A 24 -5.42 -2.18 2.08
N LEU A 25 -5.81 -3.19 1.31
CA LEU A 25 -7.01 -3.18 0.46
C LEU A 25 -8.23 -3.72 1.21
N MET A 26 -8.07 -4.85 1.89
CA MET A 26 -9.13 -5.48 2.68
C MET A 26 -8.56 -6.55 3.61
N LEU A 27 -9.37 -6.97 4.57
CA LEU A 27 -9.18 -8.19 5.33
C LEU A 27 -10.27 -9.18 4.95
N GLY A 28 -9.89 -10.44 4.75
CA GLY A 28 -10.82 -11.56 4.64
C GLY A 28 -10.36 -12.75 5.48
N TYR A 29 -11.07 -13.85 5.37
CA TYR A 29 -10.71 -15.10 6.05
C TYR A 29 -10.54 -16.21 5.02
N MET A 30 -9.56 -17.07 5.25
CA MET A 30 -9.30 -18.24 4.41
C MET A 30 -9.30 -19.49 5.28
N ASN A 31 -9.94 -20.56 4.79
CA ASN A 31 -9.63 -21.91 5.22
C ASN A 31 -8.50 -22.48 4.34
N GLU A 32 -8.08 -23.70 4.62
CA GLU A 32 -7.02 -24.38 3.86
C GLU A 32 -7.35 -24.47 2.36
N GLU A 33 -8.56 -24.87 2.02
CA GLU A 33 -9.04 -24.98 0.64
C GLU A 33 -9.03 -23.64 -0.10
N ALA A 34 -9.42 -22.54 0.56
CA ALA A 34 -9.39 -21.20 -0.03
C ALA A 34 -7.96 -20.75 -0.34
N LEU A 35 -7.00 -21.06 0.55
CA LEU A 35 -5.59 -20.78 0.32
C LEU A 35 -5.02 -21.62 -0.83
N GLU A 36 -5.35 -22.91 -0.88
CA GLU A 36 -4.92 -23.81 -1.96
C GLU A 36 -5.44 -23.32 -3.31
N LYS A 37 -6.72 -22.98 -3.39
CA LYS A 37 -7.33 -22.40 -4.59
C LYS A 37 -6.68 -21.07 -4.98
N THR A 38 -6.37 -20.22 -3.99
CA THR A 38 -5.66 -18.95 -4.22
C THR A 38 -4.29 -19.17 -4.87
N ARG A 39 -3.54 -20.16 -4.40
CA ARG A 39 -2.24 -20.53 -4.99
C ARG A 39 -2.38 -21.10 -6.39
N ALA A 40 -3.37 -21.97 -6.61
CA ALA A 40 -3.59 -22.64 -7.88
C ALA A 40 -4.02 -21.67 -8.99
N GLU A 41 -4.93 -20.74 -8.68
CA GLU A 41 -5.51 -19.83 -9.66
C GLU A 41 -4.79 -18.49 -9.78
N GLY A 42 -3.89 -18.16 -8.84
CA GLY A 42 -3.25 -16.85 -8.75
C GLY A 42 -4.26 -15.72 -8.47
N ARG A 43 -5.43 -16.05 -7.90
CA ARG A 43 -6.51 -15.11 -7.58
C ARG A 43 -6.94 -15.28 -6.14
N VAL A 44 -7.06 -14.16 -5.41
CA VAL A 44 -7.46 -14.21 -4.00
C VAL A 44 -8.84 -14.83 -3.84
N THR A 45 -8.88 -15.97 -3.15
CA THR A 45 -10.10 -16.70 -2.80
C THR A 45 -10.24 -16.77 -1.29
N PHE A 46 -11.40 -16.37 -0.81
CA PHE A 46 -11.75 -16.40 0.61
C PHE A 46 -12.73 -17.52 0.92
N PHE A 47 -12.91 -17.79 2.21
CA PHE A 47 -14.02 -18.59 2.71
C PHE A 47 -15.10 -17.68 3.29
N SER A 48 -16.31 -17.74 2.73
CA SER A 48 -17.46 -16.99 3.25
C SER A 48 -18.09 -17.76 4.41
N ARG A 49 -17.90 -17.27 5.63
CA ARG A 49 -18.52 -17.85 6.84
C ARG A 49 -20.05 -17.86 6.79
N SER A 50 -20.66 -16.81 6.24
CA SER A 50 -22.12 -16.69 6.16
C SER A 50 -22.74 -17.59 5.09
N LYS A 51 -22.03 -17.82 3.97
CA LYS A 51 -22.51 -18.67 2.87
C LYS A 51 -21.93 -20.08 2.90
N ASN A 52 -21.05 -20.37 3.86
CA ASN A 52 -20.33 -21.64 4.02
C ASN A 52 -19.73 -22.18 2.70
N ARG A 53 -19.07 -21.32 1.94
CA ARG A 53 -18.47 -21.66 0.63
C ARG A 53 -17.22 -20.86 0.33
N LEU A 54 -16.41 -21.36 -0.61
CA LEU A 54 -15.37 -20.56 -1.27
C LEU A 54 -15.99 -19.41 -2.06
N TRP A 55 -15.28 -18.29 -2.06
CA TRP A 55 -15.64 -17.07 -2.78
C TRP A 55 -14.38 -16.42 -3.35
N THR A 56 -14.24 -16.42 -4.68
CA THR A 56 -13.10 -15.76 -5.32
C THR A 56 -13.43 -14.28 -5.48
N LYS A 57 -12.57 -13.39 -4.93
CA LYS A 57 -12.81 -11.96 -5.01
C LYS A 57 -12.83 -11.55 -6.48
N GLY A 58 -13.92 -10.92 -6.91
CA GLY A 58 -14.13 -10.52 -8.30
C GLY A 58 -14.99 -11.48 -9.12
N GLU A 59 -15.41 -12.64 -8.59
CA GLU A 59 -16.19 -13.64 -9.36
C GLU A 59 -17.52 -13.10 -9.93
N ILE A 60 -18.09 -12.06 -9.30
CA ILE A 60 -19.31 -11.36 -9.78
C ILE A 60 -18.95 -10.01 -10.41
N SER A 61 -18.08 -9.23 -9.77
CA SER A 61 -17.83 -7.83 -10.14
C SER A 61 -16.76 -7.64 -11.21
N GLY A 62 -15.99 -8.68 -11.56
CA GLY A 62 -14.79 -8.57 -12.40
C GLY A 62 -13.56 -7.97 -11.70
N ASN A 63 -13.73 -7.38 -10.51
CA ASN A 63 -12.63 -6.75 -9.76
C ASN A 63 -11.83 -7.80 -8.98
N TYR A 64 -11.01 -8.55 -9.70
CA TYR A 64 -10.12 -9.57 -9.15
C TYR A 64 -8.94 -8.96 -8.40
N LEU A 65 -8.36 -9.77 -7.50
CA LEU A 65 -7.08 -9.50 -6.85
C LEU A 65 -6.09 -10.56 -7.31
N ILE A 66 -5.13 -10.17 -8.15
CA ILE A 66 -4.13 -11.08 -8.72
C ILE A 66 -2.99 -11.23 -7.74
N VAL A 67 -2.70 -12.45 -7.31
CA VAL A 67 -1.68 -12.74 -6.29
C VAL A 67 -0.28 -12.47 -6.85
N SER A 68 0.51 -11.71 -6.11
CA SER A 68 1.93 -11.46 -6.36
C SER A 68 2.80 -12.23 -5.35
N GLU A 69 2.45 -12.16 -4.07
CA GLU A 69 3.21 -12.77 -2.99
C GLU A 69 2.26 -13.21 -1.86
N ILE A 70 2.55 -14.33 -1.21
CA ILE A 70 1.86 -14.80 0.00
C ILE A 70 2.91 -15.02 1.09
N ARG A 71 2.69 -14.43 2.27
CA ARG A 71 3.51 -14.61 3.46
C ARG A 71 2.66 -15.00 4.65
N GLU A 72 3.19 -15.85 5.51
CA GLU A 72 2.74 -16.02 6.88
C GLU A 72 3.41 -15.03 7.84
N ASP A 73 2.78 -14.77 8.98
CA ASP A 73 3.40 -14.08 10.11
C ASP A 73 4.25 -15.02 11.00
N CYS A 74 4.85 -14.51 12.07
CA CYS A 74 5.88 -15.21 12.82
C CYS A 74 5.37 -16.41 13.65
N ASP A 75 4.09 -16.43 14.02
CA ASP A 75 3.42 -17.55 14.70
C ASP A 75 2.45 -18.31 13.80
N ASN A 76 2.51 -18.02 12.50
CA ASN A 76 1.86 -18.72 11.40
C ASN A 76 0.34 -18.78 11.54
N ASP A 77 -0.32 -17.74 12.03
CA ASP A 77 -1.79 -17.73 12.15
C ASP A 77 -2.47 -16.66 11.30
N THR A 78 -1.70 -15.82 10.62
CA THR A 78 -2.19 -14.78 9.71
C THR A 78 -1.46 -14.82 8.37
N LEU A 79 -2.19 -14.50 7.31
CA LEU A 79 -1.63 -14.32 5.96
C LEU A 79 -1.53 -12.85 5.59
N LEU A 80 -0.39 -12.46 5.01
CA LEU A 80 -0.25 -11.26 4.20
C LEU A 80 -0.15 -11.65 2.73
N ILE A 81 -1.12 -11.22 1.93
CA ILE A 81 -1.15 -11.45 0.50
C ILE A 81 -0.97 -10.12 -0.22
N LYS A 82 0.15 -9.99 -0.95
CA LYS A 82 0.32 -8.87 -1.89
C LYS A 82 -0.39 -9.22 -3.19
N ALA A 83 -1.25 -8.33 -3.64
CA ALA A 83 -2.04 -8.52 -4.84
C ALA A 83 -2.12 -7.25 -5.69
N LEU A 84 -2.31 -7.44 -6.99
CA LEU A 84 -2.66 -6.39 -7.95
C LEU A 84 -4.18 -6.35 -8.14
N PRO A 85 -4.88 -5.26 -7.75
CA PRO A 85 -6.32 -5.14 -7.98
C PRO A 85 -6.64 -4.81 -9.45
N GLN A 86 -7.63 -5.51 -10.01
CA GLN A 86 -8.18 -5.25 -11.35
C GLN A 86 -9.45 -4.40 -11.26
N GLY A 87 -9.34 -3.17 -10.77
CA GLY A 87 -10.47 -2.28 -10.47
C GLY A 87 -10.69 -2.09 -8.97
N PRO A 88 -11.78 -1.41 -8.55
CA PRO A 88 -12.00 -1.09 -7.15
C PRO A 88 -12.21 -2.35 -6.30
N THR A 89 -11.48 -2.46 -5.19
CA THR A 89 -11.60 -3.61 -4.28
C THR A 89 -12.93 -3.58 -3.54
N CYS A 90 -13.35 -2.40 -3.09
CA CYS A 90 -14.54 -2.23 -2.27
C CYS A 90 -15.82 -2.19 -3.13
N HIS A 91 -16.92 -2.68 -2.56
CA HIS A 91 -18.24 -2.66 -3.20
C HIS A 91 -18.83 -1.25 -3.35
N THR A 92 -18.29 -0.26 -2.63
CA THR A 92 -18.66 1.16 -2.76
C THR A 92 -18.03 1.85 -3.96
N GLY A 93 -17.13 1.17 -4.68
CA GLY A 93 -16.30 1.76 -5.73
C GLY A 93 -14.95 2.30 -5.23
N ALA A 94 -14.67 2.25 -3.93
CA ALA A 94 -13.37 2.65 -3.37
C ALA A 94 -12.27 1.60 -3.62
N THR A 95 -11.02 2.07 -3.66
CA THR A 95 -9.82 1.22 -3.81
C THR A 95 -9.65 0.24 -2.66
N THR A 96 -9.98 0.66 -1.43
CA THR A 96 -9.85 -0.10 -0.19
C THR A 96 -11.15 -0.09 0.61
N CYS A 97 -11.32 -1.07 1.49
CA CYS A 97 -12.43 -1.13 2.45
C CYS A 97 -12.27 -0.16 3.64
N PHE A 98 -11.10 0.47 3.82
CA PHE A 98 -10.76 1.26 5.03
C PHE A 98 -10.94 2.77 4.88
N SER A 99 -11.66 3.24 3.85
CA SER A 99 -11.91 4.67 3.58
C SER A 99 -10.65 5.55 3.47
N GLU A 100 -9.50 4.95 3.21
CA GLU A 100 -8.22 5.63 2.99
C GLU A 100 -7.95 5.67 1.49
N GLU A 101 -8.07 6.82 0.83
CA GLU A 101 -7.93 6.88 -0.63
C GLU A 101 -6.48 6.71 -1.09
N THR A 102 -5.53 7.23 -0.32
CA THR A 102 -4.10 7.20 -0.65
C THR A 102 -3.31 6.37 0.36
N PRO A 103 -2.47 5.42 -0.10
CA PRO A 103 -1.52 4.76 0.77
C PRO A 103 -0.55 5.78 1.35
N LYS A 104 -0.54 5.92 2.68
CA LYS A 104 0.42 6.78 3.37
C LYS A 104 1.81 6.14 3.35
N GLY A 105 2.60 6.42 2.31
CA GLY A 105 4.01 6.06 2.21
C GLY A 105 4.96 7.10 2.82
N PHE A 106 6.27 6.91 2.67
CA PHE A 106 7.33 7.80 3.18
C PHE A 106 7.09 9.29 2.89
N ILE A 107 6.50 9.64 1.75
CA ILE A 107 6.20 11.04 1.40
C ILE A 107 5.27 11.70 2.44
N TYR A 108 4.30 10.98 2.99
CA TYR A 108 3.41 11.51 4.03
C TYR A 108 4.08 11.57 5.41
N GLU A 109 5.05 10.69 5.67
CA GLU A 109 5.89 10.82 6.87
C GLU A 109 6.81 12.04 6.76
N LEU A 110 7.40 12.26 5.59
CA LEU A 110 8.22 13.42 5.28
C LEU A 110 7.40 14.72 5.38
N GLU A 111 6.18 14.74 4.86
CA GLU A 111 5.24 15.86 4.99
C GLU A 111 5.02 16.22 6.46
N LYS A 112 4.71 15.24 7.32
CA LYS A 112 4.56 15.48 8.77
C LYS A 112 5.83 16.04 9.42
N VAL A 113 7.00 15.54 9.03
CA VAL A 113 8.29 16.07 9.52
C VAL A 113 8.50 17.51 9.06
N ILE A 114 8.11 17.84 7.82
CA ILE A 114 8.18 19.20 7.28
C ILE A 114 7.24 20.13 8.07
N GLU A 115 5.97 19.74 8.26
CA GLU A 115 4.97 20.47 9.03
C GLU A 115 5.45 20.71 10.46
N GLN A 116 5.88 19.66 11.16
CA GLN A 116 6.39 19.76 12.53
C GLN A 116 7.58 20.74 12.63
N ARG A 117 8.51 20.71 11.66
CA ARG A 117 9.67 21.62 11.63
C ARG A 117 9.25 23.08 11.39
N ILE A 118 8.22 23.30 10.60
CA ILE A 118 7.65 24.64 10.38
C ILE A 118 6.99 25.14 11.68
N GLU A 119 6.12 24.35 12.28
CA GLU A 119 5.35 24.72 13.48
C GLU A 119 6.26 24.97 14.69
N THR A 120 7.19 24.06 14.96
CA THR A 120 8.08 24.14 16.13
C THR A 120 9.26 25.09 15.95
N LYS A 121 9.42 25.66 14.75
CA LYS A 121 10.58 26.52 14.38
C LYS A 121 11.91 25.88 14.77
N THR A 122 12.07 24.59 14.50
CA THR A 122 13.22 23.78 14.94
C THR A 122 14.55 24.46 14.58
N GLU A 123 15.40 24.70 15.58
CA GLU A 123 16.71 25.31 15.36
C GLU A 123 17.63 24.41 14.51
N GLY A 124 18.41 25.01 13.61
CA GLY A 124 19.29 24.27 12.69
C GLY A 124 18.59 23.56 11.51
N SER A 125 17.27 23.45 11.51
CA SER A 125 16.49 22.83 10.43
C SER A 125 16.55 23.65 9.13
N TYR A 126 16.91 23.00 8.02
CA TYR A 126 16.82 23.62 6.70
C TYR A 126 15.37 24.03 6.37
N THR A 127 14.41 23.13 6.60
CA THR A 127 12.98 23.36 6.36
C THR A 127 12.50 24.63 7.08
N SER A 128 12.84 24.78 8.36
CA SER A 128 12.42 25.92 9.18
C SER A 128 13.06 27.22 8.68
N ARG A 129 14.35 27.19 8.31
CA ARG A 129 15.03 28.36 7.70
C ARG A 129 14.43 28.76 6.36
N LEU A 130 14.17 27.79 5.48
CA LEU A 130 13.60 28.03 4.16
C LEU A 130 12.19 28.62 4.28
N PHE A 131 11.34 28.03 5.13
CA PHE A 131 9.97 28.52 5.34
C PHE A 131 9.95 29.93 5.94
N ASN A 132 10.79 30.19 6.96
CA ASN A 132 10.92 31.52 7.57
C ASN A 132 11.47 32.59 6.61
N SER A 133 12.10 32.19 5.50
CA SER A 133 12.57 33.11 4.45
C SER A 133 11.44 33.59 3.52
N GLY A 134 10.21 33.08 3.72
CA GLY A 134 9.01 33.52 3.01
C GLY A 134 8.74 32.76 1.70
N VAL A 135 7.48 32.85 1.25
CA VAL A 135 6.98 32.10 0.08
C VAL A 135 7.77 32.34 -1.19
N ASN A 136 8.31 33.54 -1.40
CA ASN A 136 9.12 33.85 -2.57
C ASN A 136 10.42 33.02 -2.61
N LYS A 137 11.06 32.79 -1.46
CA LYS A 137 12.29 31.98 -1.39
C LYS A 137 11.99 30.49 -1.59
N VAL A 138 10.87 30.01 -1.04
CA VAL A 138 10.37 28.65 -1.28
C VAL A 138 10.08 28.44 -2.77
N ALA A 139 9.33 29.35 -3.39
CA ALA A 139 9.00 29.28 -4.81
C ALA A 139 10.25 29.34 -5.72
N GLN A 140 11.23 30.18 -5.37
CA GLN A 140 12.53 30.21 -6.05
C GLN A 140 13.20 28.84 -6.02
N LYS A 141 13.28 28.18 -4.85
CA LYS A 141 13.88 26.85 -4.73
C LYS A 141 13.15 25.82 -5.59
N VAL A 142 11.81 25.82 -5.58
CA VAL A 142 11.03 24.93 -6.46
C VAL A 142 11.39 25.14 -7.94
N GLY A 143 11.54 26.39 -8.37
CA GLY A 143 11.94 26.72 -9.74
C GLY A 143 13.37 26.25 -10.08
N GLU A 144 14.33 26.44 -9.17
CA GLU A 144 15.71 25.96 -9.34
C GLU A 144 15.76 24.44 -9.53
N GLU A 145 15.17 23.67 -8.62
CA GLU A 145 15.17 22.20 -8.70
C GLU A 145 14.44 21.69 -9.95
N ALA A 146 13.36 22.37 -10.38
CA ALA A 146 12.64 22.00 -11.59
C ALA A 146 13.48 22.20 -12.87
N VAL A 147 14.25 23.29 -12.95
CA VAL A 147 15.13 23.56 -14.09
C VAL A 147 16.30 22.58 -14.09
N GLU A 148 16.90 22.31 -12.94
CA GLU A 148 17.98 21.31 -12.78
C GLU A 148 17.49 19.93 -13.25
N LEU A 149 16.31 19.49 -12.80
CA LEU A 149 15.71 18.22 -13.22
C LEU A 149 15.58 18.10 -14.75
N VAL A 150 15.10 19.17 -15.41
CA VAL A 150 14.93 19.20 -16.87
C VAL A 150 16.28 19.11 -17.60
N ILE A 151 17.29 19.85 -17.13
CA ILE A 151 18.63 19.84 -17.71
C ILE A 151 19.22 18.44 -17.63
N GLU A 152 19.19 17.83 -16.44
CA GLU A 152 19.80 16.51 -16.23
C GLU A 152 19.06 15.39 -16.97
N ALA A 153 17.74 15.50 -17.11
CA ALA A 153 16.96 14.53 -17.87
C ALA A 153 17.29 14.62 -19.36
N LYS A 154 17.49 15.82 -19.88
CA LYS A 154 17.87 16.08 -21.27
C LYS A 154 19.31 15.63 -21.56
N ASP A 155 20.22 15.77 -20.60
CA ASP A 155 21.63 15.38 -20.74
C ASP A 155 21.91 13.89 -20.43
N ASN A 156 20.87 13.08 -20.13
CA ASN A 156 20.93 11.63 -19.85
C ASN A 156 21.90 11.25 -18.71
N ASN A 157 22.13 12.15 -17.75
CA ASN A 157 23.02 11.88 -16.64
C ASN A 157 22.27 11.26 -15.45
N ILE A 158 22.12 9.93 -15.46
CA ILE A 158 21.31 9.21 -14.47
C ILE A 158 21.89 9.26 -13.03
N ASP A 159 23.16 9.62 -12.87
CA ASP A 159 23.82 9.65 -11.56
C ASP A 159 23.45 10.89 -10.73
N LEU A 160 22.95 11.95 -11.37
CA LEU A 160 22.48 13.17 -10.69
C LEU A 160 21.03 13.06 -10.17
N PHE A 161 20.36 11.95 -10.44
CA PHE A 161 19.01 11.63 -9.94
C PHE A 161 19.01 10.73 -8.69
N LYS A 162 20.17 10.34 -8.19
CA LYS A 162 20.34 9.37 -7.09
C LYS A 162 20.49 10.04 -5.74
#